data_AF-A0A9D5VHN7-F1
#
_entry.id   AF-A0A9D5VHN7-F1
#
_cell.length_a   1.000
_cell.length_b   1.000
_cell.length_c   1.000
_cell.angle_alpha   90.00
_cell.angle_beta   90.00
_cell.angle_gamma   90.00
#
_symmetry.space_group_name_H-M   'P 1'
#
loop_
_entity.id
_entity.type
_entity.pdbx_description
1 polymer ?
#
loop_
_entity_poly.entity_id
_entity_poly.type
_entity_poly.pdbx_seq_one_letter_code
_entity_poly.pdbx_strand_id
1 'polypeptide(L)'
;EADMAGLDPVLVVILKGGILFGVDLLRAMKQPWPVVFLPRRPPKTPDWITLEDQKLLHGRNLVVVDGILDDGNSLSLLLQRLQFLAPASVRLGVLLHRTVSHALPLPITWVGFEVPHLRVTGYGLDEGERFRYLPKKVSIQHPLKKSSDMKALVRASPRTPPGRCLRPCQGASPLDPDGLPGDE
;
A
#
# COMPACT_ATOMS: atom_id res chain seq x y z
N GLU A 1 8.34 0.16 14.43
CA GLU A 1 8.49 -1.05 15.29
C GLU A 1 8.75 -0.69 16.75
N ALA A 2 9.76 0.15 17.06
CA ALA A 2 10.07 0.56 18.45
C ALA A 2 8.83 1.09 19.20
N ASP A 3 8.07 2.01 18.59
CA ASP A 3 6.86 2.60 19.18
C ASP A 3 5.74 1.58 19.48
N MET A 4 5.81 0.38 18.89
CA MET A 4 4.82 -0.68 19.02
C MET A 4 5.36 -1.90 19.78
N ALA A 5 6.55 -1.80 20.37
CA ALA A 5 7.17 -2.90 21.09
C ALA A 5 6.30 -3.34 22.27
N GLY A 6 6.04 -4.66 22.39
CA GLY A 6 5.21 -5.23 23.46
C GLY A 6 3.71 -4.99 23.31
N LEU A 7 3.24 -4.36 22.22
CA LEU A 7 1.83 -4.03 22.00
C LEU A 7 1.10 -5.01 21.06
N ASP A 8 1.73 -6.12 20.69
CA ASP A 8 1.15 -7.15 19.81
C ASP A 8 0.43 -6.56 18.55
N PRO A 9 1.14 -5.79 17.72
CA PRO A 9 0.52 -5.00 16.66
C PRO A 9 0.07 -5.83 15.45
N VAL A 10 -0.86 -5.29 14.68
CA VAL A 10 -1.27 -5.79 13.36
C VAL A 10 -1.06 -4.67 12.34
N LEU A 11 -0.37 -4.97 11.24
CA LEU A 11 -0.21 -4.03 10.13
C LEU A 11 -1.43 -4.09 9.22
N VAL A 12 -2.08 -2.95 9.00
CA VAL A 12 -3.27 -2.83 8.15
C VAL A 12 -2.91 -2.00 6.92
N VAL A 13 -2.77 -2.62 5.76
CA VAL A 13 -2.38 -1.95 4.51
C VAL A 13 -3.62 -1.56 3.71
N ILE A 14 -3.73 -0.26 3.39
CA ILE A 14 -4.89 0.27 2.65
C ILE A 14 -4.70 0.09 1.14
N LEU A 15 -5.62 -0.66 0.54
CA LEU A 15 -5.68 -0.93 -0.88
C LEU A 15 -6.50 0.13 -1.66
N LYS A 16 -6.19 0.35 -2.94
CA LYS A 16 -5.05 -0.22 -3.68
C LYS A 16 -3.78 0.63 -3.56
N GLY A 17 -3.93 1.92 -3.31
CA GLY A 17 -2.84 2.91 -3.37
C GLY A 17 -1.66 2.62 -2.45
N GLY A 18 -1.90 2.09 -1.25
CA GLY A 18 -0.87 1.80 -0.27
C GLY A 18 -0.15 0.47 -0.46
N ILE A 19 -0.48 -0.35 -1.47
CA ILE A 19 0.03 -1.73 -1.58
C ILE A 19 1.57 -1.78 -1.66
N LEU A 20 2.19 -0.96 -2.52
CA LEU A 20 3.66 -1.01 -2.69
C LEU A 20 4.37 -0.48 -1.45
N PHE A 21 3.86 0.59 -0.86
CA PHE A 21 4.36 1.13 0.40
C PHE A 21 4.27 0.09 1.54
N GLY A 22 3.11 -0.54 1.72
CA GLY A 22 2.88 -1.52 2.78
C GLY A 22 3.76 -2.77 2.60
N VAL A 23 3.93 -3.26 1.38
CA VAL A 23 4.79 -4.42 1.10
C VAL A 23 6.28 -4.08 1.31
N ASP A 24 6.74 -2.90 0.89
CA ASP A 24 8.12 -2.49 1.12
C ASP A 24 8.38 -2.24 2.61
N LEU A 25 7.41 -1.68 3.35
CA LEU A 25 7.48 -1.57 4.80
C LEU A 25 7.58 -2.95 5.46
N LEU A 26 6.73 -3.91 5.06
CA LEU A 26 6.77 -5.27 5.58
C LEU A 26 8.13 -5.95 5.35
N ARG A 27 8.74 -5.77 4.18
CA ARG A 27 10.09 -6.30 3.88
C ARG A 27 11.18 -5.67 4.74
N ALA A 28 10.99 -4.43 5.19
CA ALA A 28 11.95 -3.70 6.01
C ALA A 28 11.78 -3.98 7.52
N MET A 29 10.65 -4.56 7.92
CA MET A 29 10.36 -4.90 9.31
C MET A 29 11.21 -6.09 9.79
N LYS A 30 11.54 -6.07 11.07
CA LYS A 30 12.30 -7.13 11.75
C LYS A 30 11.38 -8.05 12.56
N GLN A 31 10.19 -7.58 12.91
CA GLN A 31 9.20 -8.28 13.71
C GLN A 31 8.10 -8.87 12.81
N PRO A 32 7.65 -10.10 13.07
CA PRO A 32 6.68 -10.80 12.22
C PRO A 32 5.24 -10.39 12.56
N TRP A 33 4.87 -9.13 12.30
CA TRP A 33 3.50 -8.68 12.57
C TRP A 33 2.52 -9.31 11.57
N PRO A 34 1.33 -9.78 12.02
CA PRO A 34 0.26 -10.12 11.10
C PRO A 34 -0.10 -8.94 10.20
N VAL A 35 -0.55 -9.24 8.99
CA VAL A 35 -0.88 -8.22 7.98
C VAL A 35 -2.29 -8.44 7.46
N VAL A 36 -3.08 -7.38 7.44
CA VAL A 36 -4.43 -7.35 6.85
C VAL A 36 -4.47 -6.30 5.75
N PHE A 37 -5.12 -6.62 4.63
CA PHE A 37 -5.32 -5.68 3.53
C PHE A 37 -6.78 -5.25 3.48
N LEU A 38 -7.03 -3.94 3.56
CA LEU A 38 -8.40 -3.41 3.57
C LEU A 38 -8.62 -2.41 2.42
N PRO A 39 -9.83 -2.36 1.83
CA PRO A 39 -10.13 -1.34 0.84
C PRO A 39 -10.21 0.03 1.50
N ARG A 40 -9.72 1.08 0.81
CA ARG A 40 -9.84 2.47 1.30
C ARG A 40 -11.29 2.90 1.55
N ARG A 41 -12.22 2.43 0.74
CA ARG A 41 -13.66 2.75 0.83
C ARG A 41 -14.46 1.46 0.97
N PRO A 42 -14.63 0.94 2.19
CA PRO A 42 -15.40 -0.28 2.39
C PRO A 42 -16.91 -0.06 2.13
N PRO A 43 -17.64 -1.07 1.60
CA PRO A 43 -19.11 -1.07 1.50
C PRO A 43 -19.77 -0.97 2.87
N LYS A 44 -20.93 -0.34 3.01
CA LYS A 44 -21.60 -0.17 4.33
C LYS A 44 -22.05 -1.50 4.97
N THR A 45 -22.03 -2.59 4.22
CA THR A 45 -22.43 -3.91 4.69
C THR A 45 -21.38 -4.51 5.63
N PRO A 46 -21.75 -5.41 6.56
CA PRO A 46 -20.82 -5.97 7.54
C PRO A 46 -19.75 -6.93 6.97
N ASP A 47 -19.98 -7.46 5.77
CA ASP A 47 -19.17 -8.48 5.07
C ASP A 47 -17.97 -7.91 4.29
N TRP A 48 -17.66 -6.62 4.46
CA TRP A 48 -16.53 -5.96 3.80
C TRP A 48 -15.15 -6.45 4.27
N ILE A 49 -15.11 -7.22 5.37
CA ILE A 49 -13.93 -7.79 5.99
C ILE A 49 -14.23 -9.22 6.44
N THR A 50 -13.26 -10.14 6.28
CA THR A 50 -13.44 -11.54 6.62
C THR A 50 -13.63 -11.75 8.13
N LEU A 51 -14.29 -12.83 8.53
CA LEU A 51 -14.43 -13.16 9.96
C LEU A 51 -13.08 -13.43 10.64
N GLU A 52 -12.10 -13.96 9.89
CA GLU A 52 -10.74 -14.18 10.37
C GLU A 52 -10.06 -12.85 10.69
N ASP A 53 -10.08 -11.90 9.74
CA ASP A 53 -9.50 -10.57 9.93
C ASP A 53 -10.23 -9.80 11.05
N GLN A 54 -11.56 -9.92 11.16
CA GLN A 54 -12.30 -9.30 12.28
C GLN A 54 -11.79 -9.78 13.64
N LYS A 55 -11.62 -11.10 13.80
CA LYS A 55 -11.07 -11.68 15.04
C LYS A 55 -9.62 -11.26 15.26
N LEU A 56 -8.83 -11.22 14.19
CA LEU A 56 -7.43 -10.80 14.24
C LEU A 56 -7.26 -9.34 14.66
N LEU A 57 -8.20 -8.45 14.31
CA LEU A 57 -8.12 -7.02 14.62
C LEU A 57 -8.70 -6.65 16.00
N HIS A 58 -9.62 -7.46 16.53
CA HIS A 58 -10.31 -7.17 17.79
C HIS A 58 -9.34 -7.17 18.99
N GLY A 59 -9.37 -6.09 19.78
CA GLY A 59 -8.53 -5.93 20.96
C GLY A 59 -7.03 -5.74 20.67
N ARG A 60 -6.64 -5.54 19.40
CA ARG A 60 -5.24 -5.44 18.97
C ARG A 60 -4.84 -4.00 18.65
N ASN A 61 -3.54 -3.74 18.63
CA ASN A 61 -2.99 -2.43 18.31
C ASN A 61 -2.76 -2.32 16.79
N LEU A 62 -3.58 -1.52 16.11
CA LEU A 62 -3.56 -1.44 14.66
C LEU A 62 -2.58 -0.36 14.17
N VAL A 63 -1.70 -0.74 13.26
CA VAL A 63 -0.86 0.19 12.48
C VAL A 63 -1.42 0.26 11.08
N VAL A 64 -2.26 1.26 10.82
CA VAL A 64 -2.86 1.48 9.51
C VAL A 64 -1.88 2.23 8.63
N VAL A 65 -1.61 1.73 7.42
CA VAL A 65 -0.69 2.36 6.46
C VAL A 65 -1.33 2.62 5.12
N ASP A 66 -1.10 3.80 4.58
CA ASP A 66 -1.66 4.23 3.29
C ASP A 66 -0.65 5.00 2.43
N GLY A 67 -0.82 4.96 1.12
CA GLY A 67 0.11 5.57 0.16
C GLY A 67 0.00 7.10 0.10
N ILE A 68 -1.20 7.65 0.31
CA ILE A 68 -1.43 9.11 0.31
C ILE A 68 -2.61 9.51 1.18
N LEU A 69 -2.42 10.56 1.96
CA LEU A 69 -3.45 11.29 2.68
C LEU A 69 -3.71 12.63 1.98
N ASP A 70 -4.98 12.85 1.64
CA ASP A 70 -5.50 14.07 1.01
C ASP A 70 -6.36 14.85 2.03
N ASP A 71 -7.64 15.07 1.77
CA ASP A 71 -8.60 15.68 2.69
C ASP A 71 -8.92 14.86 3.95
N GLY A 72 -8.58 13.57 3.95
CA GLY A 72 -8.84 12.64 5.05
C GLY A 72 -10.24 12.06 5.12
N ASN A 73 -11.17 12.43 4.23
CA ASN A 73 -12.57 11.97 4.30
C ASN A 73 -12.71 10.44 4.18
N SER A 74 -12.08 9.86 3.16
CA SER A 74 -12.15 8.42 2.93
C SER A 74 -11.48 7.63 4.06
N LEU A 75 -10.35 8.15 4.56
CA LEU A 75 -9.60 7.46 5.61
C LEU A 75 -10.33 7.57 6.95
N SER A 76 -10.89 8.74 7.28
CA SER A 76 -11.75 8.92 8.46
C SER A 76 -12.88 7.90 8.51
N LEU A 77 -13.58 7.69 7.39
CA LEU A 77 -14.66 6.70 7.30
C LEU A 77 -14.16 5.29 7.58
N LEU A 78 -13.01 4.90 7.03
CA LEU A 78 -12.42 3.59 7.28
C LEU A 78 -11.99 3.44 8.75
N LEU A 79 -11.33 4.45 9.32
CA LEU A 79 -10.89 4.42 10.72
C LEU A 79 -12.09 4.31 11.67
N GLN A 80 -13.17 5.05 11.43
CA GLN A 80 -14.42 4.92 12.18
C GLN A 80 -14.99 3.50 12.11
N ARG A 81 -14.88 2.84 10.95
CA ARG A 81 -15.35 1.45 10.80
C ARG A 81 -14.50 0.46 11.56
N LEU A 82 -13.18 0.66 11.55
CA LEU A 82 -12.26 -0.14 12.36
C LEU A 82 -12.56 -0.01 13.85
N GLN A 83 -13.04 1.15 14.34
CA GLN A 83 -13.44 1.29 15.74
C GLN A 83 -14.59 0.36 16.15
N PHE A 84 -15.51 0.01 15.24
CA PHE A 84 -16.56 -0.97 15.54
C PHE A 84 -16.03 -2.40 15.72
N LEU A 85 -14.79 -2.68 15.32
CA LEU A 85 -14.12 -3.96 15.60
C LEU A 85 -13.44 -3.96 16.98
N ALA A 86 -13.58 -2.88 17.76
CA ALA A 86 -13.00 -2.70 19.09
C ALA A 86 -11.49 -3.00 19.18
N PRO A 87 -10.63 -2.36 18.36
CA PRO A 87 -9.19 -2.46 18.51
C PRO A 87 -8.73 -1.80 19.82
N ALA A 88 -7.58 -2.22 20.35
CA ALA A 88 -6.98 -1.60 21.54
C ALA A 88 -6.44 -0.18 21.23
N SER A 89 -5.88 0.02 20.04
CA SER A 89 -5.51 1.34 19.54
C SER A 89 -5.43 1.35 18.02
N VAL A 90 -5.47 2.55 17.43
CA VAL A 90 -5.29 2.75 15.99
C VAL A 90 -4.29 3.88 15.78
N ARG A 91 -3.19 3.58 15.09
CA ARG A 91 -2.17 4.56 14.68
C ARG A 91 -2.06 4.57 13.16
N LEU A 92 -1.91 5.76 12.58
CA LEU A 92 -1.90 5.94 11.14
C LEU A 92 -0.50 6.37 10.65
N GLY A 93 0.04 5.60 9.71
CA GLY A 93 1.22 5.96 8.92
C GLY A 93 0.84 6.26 7.47
N VAL A 94 1.35 7.35 6.91
CA VAL A 94 1.09 7.71 5.51
C VAL A 94 2.40 7.98 4.79
N LEU A 95 2.55 7.43 3.58
CA LEU A 95 3.75 7.71 2.79
C LEU A 95 3.78 9.18 2.36
N LEU A 96 2.68 9.67 1.79
CA LEU A 96 2.54 11.05 1.35
C LEU A 96 1.42 11.73 2.14
N HIS A 97 1.69 12.90 2.70
CA HIS A 97 0.69 13.75 3.32
C HIS A 97 0.56 15.03 2.51
N ARG A 98 -0.63 15.27 1.96
CA ARG A 98 -0.93 16.53 1.28
C ARG A 98 -1.45 17.51 2.31
N THR A 99 -0.65 18.54 2.60
CA THR A 99 -1.08 19.58 3.52
C THR A 99 -2.23 20.38 2.88
N VAL A 100 -3.44 20.24 3.43
CA VAL A 100 -4.64 20.96 2.99
C VAL A 100 -5.20 21.82 4.12
N SER A 101 -5.77 22.97 3.77
CA SER A 101 -6.29 23.95 4.74
C SER A 101 -7.49 23.44 5.56
N HIS A 102 -8.13 22.34 5.14
CA HIS A 102 -9.33 21.77 5.78
C HIS A 102 -9.17 20.26 6.03
N ALA A 103 -8.02 19.83 6.55
CA ALA A 103 -7.81 18.43 6.89
C ALA A 103 -8.65 18.02 8.12
N LEU A 104 -9.26 16.83 8.07
CA LEU A 104 -9.90 16.24 9.25
C LEU A 104 -8.86 15.86 10.32
N PRO A 105 -9.19 15.93 11.62
CA PRO A 105 -8.31 15.46 12.68
C PRO A 105 -8.21 13.93 12.63
N LEU A 106 -7.10 13.43 12.07
CA LEU A 106 -6.79 12.00 11.99
C LEU A 106 -5.62 11.66 12.93
N PRO A 107 -5.54 10.43 13.48
CA PRO A 107 -4.48 9.99 14.39
C PRO A 107 -3.17 9.68 13.64
N ILE A 108 -2.69 10.64 12.84
CA ILE A 108 -1.46 10.52 12.05
C ILE A 108 -0.28 10.47 13.01
N THR A 109 0.43 9.35 13.01
CA THR A 109 1.60 9.10 13.84
C THR A 109 2.89 9.20 13.03
N TRP A 110 2.87 8.73 11.78
CA TRP A 110 4.04 8.74 10.91
C TRP A 110 3.70 9.31 9.53
N VAL A 111 4.54 10.23 9.06
CA VAL A 111 4.47 10.80 7.72
C VAL A 111 5.81 10.54 7.04
N GLY A 112 5.78 9.93 5.85
CA GLY A 112 6.97 9.74 5.03
C GLY A 112 7.43 11.06 4.42
N PHE A 113 6.54 11.72 3.68
CA PHE A 113 6.81 12.97 2.99
C PHE A 113 5.59 13.89 3.01
N GLU A 114 5.81 15.17 3.31
CA GLU A 114 4.86 16.23 3.03
C GLU A 114 4.95 16.60 1.55
N VAL A 115 3.81 16.70 0.86
CA VAL A 115 3.75 17.04 -0.56
C VAL A 115 2.79 18.21 -0.80
N PRO A 116 3.10 19.10 -1.77
CA PRO A 116 2.19 20.16 -2.15
C PRO A 116 0.90 19.59 -2.75
N HIS A 117 -0.12 20.45 -2.88
CA HIS A 117 -1.42 20.11 -3.49
C HIS A 117 -1.33 19.93 -5.02
N LEU A 118 -0.55 18.93 -5.45
CA LEU A 118 -0.30 18.53 -6.83
C LEU A 118 -0.76 17.10 -7.06
N ARG A 119 -0.98 16.76 -8.33
CA ARG A 119 -1.34 15.39 -8.71
C ARG A 119 -0.13 14.49 -8.65
N VAL A 120 -0.36 13.28 -8.18
CA VAL A 120 0.69 12.34 -7.84
C VAL A 120 0.32 10.94 -8.34
N THR A 121 1.20 10.31 -9.10
CA THR A 121 1.03 8.94 -9.60
C THR A 121 2.33 8.12 -9.48
N GLY A 122 2.21 6.79 -9.56
CA GLY A 122 3.34 5.88 -9.40
C GLY A 122 3.48 5.36 -7.98
N TYR A 123 4.34 4.35 -7.81
CA TYR A 123 4.56 3.70 -6.52
C TYR A 123 3.26 3.24 -5.82
N GLY A 124 2.35 2.62 -6.58
CA GLY A 124 1.05 2.16 -6.10
C GLY A 124 -0.08 3.19 -6.26
N LEU A 125 0.24 4.48 -6.36
CA LEU A 125 -0.73 5.56 -6.61
C LEU A 125 -1.14 5.62 -8.09
N ASP A 126 -2.41 5.95 -8.34
CA ASP A 126 -2.99 5.91 -9.67
C ASP A 126 -3.64 7.21 -10.12
N GLU A 127 -3.87 7.26 -11.43
CA GLU A 127 -4.86 8.13 -12.04
C GLU A 127 -5.78 7.26 -12.90
N GLY A 128 -7.01 7.05 -12.43
CA GLY A 128 -8.00 6.21 -13.13
C GLY A 128 -7.50 4.77 -13.33
N GLU A 129 -6.96 4.15 -12.29
CA GLU A 129 -6.35 2.80 -12.30
C GLU A 129 -5.08 2.66 -13.16
N ARG A 130 -4.54 3.75 -13.70
CA ARG A 130 -3.27 3.73 -14.47
C ARG A 130 -2.08 4.10 -13.60
N PHE A 131 -0.88 3.84 -14.10
CA PHE A 131 0.40 4.31 -13.54
C PHE A 131 0.85 3.73 -12.19
N ARG A 132 0.07 2.87 -11.53
CA ARG A 132 0.46 2.22 -10.25
C ARG A 132 1.84 1.52 -10.31
N TYR A 133 2.18 0.95 -11.46
CA TYR A 133 3.40 0.17 -11.69
C TYR A 133 4.67 1.01 -11.84
N LEU A 134 4.57 2.34 -12.00
CA LEU A 134 5.74 3.17 -12.27
C LEU A 134 6.71 3.13 -11.07
N PRO A 135 8.00 2.76 -11.29
CA PRO A 135 8.95 2.55 -10.22
C PRO A 135 9.50 3.86 -9.64
N LYS A 136 9.75 3.84 -8.31
CA LYS A 136 10.56 4.71 -7.44
C LYS A 136 10.42 6.25 -7.49
N LYS A 137 9.81 6.86 -8.50
CA LYS A 137 9.52 8.30 -8.51
C LYS A 137 8.04 8.52 -8.66
N VAL A 138 7.45 8.85 -7.53
CA VAL A 138 6.19 9.58 -7.42
C VAL A 138 6.25 10.77 -8.40
N SER A 139 5.51 10.68 -9.50
CA SER A 139 5.52 11.70 -10.55
C SER A 139 4.54 12.79 -10.16
N ILE A 140 5.08 13.97 -9.85
CA ILE A 140 4.28 15.16 -9.57
C ILE A 140 3.84 15.74 -10.90
N GLN A 141 2.59 15.54 -11.24
CA GLN A 141 1.99 16.21 -12.38
C GLN A 141 1.51 17.59 -11.92
N HIS A 142 1.99 18.63 -12.60
CA HIS A 142 1.33 19.94 -12.57
C HIS A 142 -0.10 19.77 -13.10
N PRO A 143 -1.08 20.57 -12.66
CA PRO A 143 -2.45 20.47 -13.17
C PRO A 143 -2.41 20.52 -14.69
N LEU A 144 -2.76 19.40 -15.32
CA LEU A 144 -2.79 19.26 -16.77
C LEU A 144 -3.75 20.32 -17.31
N LYS A 145 -3.24 21.27 -18.11
CA LYS A 145 -4.10 22.06 -19.00
C LYS A 145 -4.88 21.05 -19.83
N LYS A 146 -6.22 21.08 -19.76
CA LYS A 146 -7.09 20.20 -20.56
C LYS A 146 -6.63 20.22 -22.02
N SER A 147 -6.17 19.11 -22.59
CA SER A 147 -6.23 18.86 -24.04
C SER A 147 -5.75 17.47 -24.41
N SER A 148 -6.54 16.76 -25.23
CA SER A 148 -6.20 15.87 -26.37
C SER A 148 -5.00 14.88 -26.39
N ASP A 149 -4.01 14.96 -25.50
CA ASP A 149 -2.65 14.45 -25.81
C ASP A 149 -2.30 13.12 -25.13
N MET A 150 -3.32 12.33 -24.79
CA MET A 150 -3.15 10.95 -24.27
C MET A 150 -2.46 10.02 -25.30
N LYS A 151 -2.43 10.38 -26.59
CA LYS A 151 -1.76 9.62 -27.66
C LYS A 151 -0.25 9.87 -27.75
N ALA A 152 0.26 10.95 -27.14
CA ALA A 152 1.69 11.28 -27.22
C ALA A 152 2.53 10.52 -26.18
N LEU A 153 1.98 10.26 -24.98
CA LEU A 153 2.74 9.68 -23.87
C LEU A 153 3.04 8.18 -24.03
N VAL A 154 2.26 7.45 -24.85
CA VAL A 154 2.53 6.02 -25.17
C VAL A 154 3.70 5.84 -26.15
N ARG A 155 4.13 6.90 -26.85
CA ARG A 155 5.20 6.83 -27.86
C ARG A 155 6.61 7.08 -27.34
N ALA A 156 6.78 7.47 -26.08
CA ALA A 156 8.08 7.75 -25.48
C ALA A 156 8.46 6.70 -24.43
N SER A 157 8.59 5.43 -24.86
CA SER A 157 9.36 4.45 -24.10
C SER A 157 10.78 4.42 -24.68
N PRO A 158 11.85 4.61 -23.89
CA PRO A 158 13.19 4.48 -24.40
C PRO A 158 13.39 3.02 -24.84
N ARG A 159 13.71 2.82 -26.13
CA ARG A 159 14.08 1.51 -26.67
C ARG A 159 15.29 1.00 -25.91
N THR A 160 15.12 -0.04 -25.10
CA THR A 160 16.25 -0.82 -24.59
C THR A 160 16.99 -1.43 -25.79
N PRO A 161 18.31 -1.22 -25.96
CA PRO A 161 19.04 -1.89 -27.03
C PRO A 161 19.16 -3.39 -26.70
N PRO A 162 19.20 -4.28 -27.71
CA PRO A 162 19.33 -5.70 -27.47
C PRO A 162 20.78 -6.03 -27.10
N GLY A 163 20.97 -6.74 -25.99
CA GLY A 163 22.15 -7.56 -25.76
C GLY A 163 23.26 -6.98 -24.88
N ARG A 164 23.31 -7.47 -23.64
CA ARG A 164 24.47 -8.27 -23.18
C ARG A 164 24.08 -9.06 -21.95
N CYS A 165 23.94 -10.37 -22.14
CA CYS A 165 23.90 -11.36 -21.08
C CYS A 165 25.27 -11.36 -20.39
N LEU A 166 25.33 -11.05 -19.09
CA LEU A 166 26.55 -11.17 -18.29
C LEU A 166 26.39 -12.36 -17.31
N ARG A 167 26.87 -13.50 -17.80
CA ARG A 167 27.37 -14.71 -17.13
C ARG A 167 26.38 -15.73 -16.53
N PRO A 168 26.80 -17.02 -16.50
CA PRO A 168 25.92 -18.16 -16.35
C PRO A 168 25.74 -18.54 -14.87
N CYS A 169 24.50 -18.78 -14.47
CA CYS A 169 24.20 -19.52 -13.25
C CYS A 169 24.58 -21.00 -13.48
N GLN A 170 25.77 -21.40 -13.05
CA GLN A 170 26.03 -22.81 -12.77
C GLN A 170 25.39 -23.13 -11.42
N GLY A 171 24.54 -24.15 -11.39
CA GLY A 171 24.02 -24.73 -10.15
C GLY A 171 22.52 -24.52 -9.92
N ALA A 172 21.68 -25.11 -10.77
CA ALA A 172 20.35 -25.54 -10.39
C ALA A 172 20.07 -26.86 -11.12
N SER A 173 20.05 -27.97 -10.39
CA SER A 173 19.61 -29.26 -10.91
C SER A 173 18.09 -29.20 -11.15
N PRO A 174 17.54 -29.82 -12.21
CA PRO A 174 16.10 -29.81 -12.45
C PRO A 174 15.39 -30.66 -11.39
N LEU A 175 14.31 -30.13 -10.81
CA LEU A 175 13.35 -30.92 -10.04
C LEU A 175 12.43 -31.65 -11.04
N ASP A 176 12.35 -32.97 -10.90
CA ASP A 176 11.44 -33.85 -11.64
C ASP A 176 9.96 -33.50 -11.36
N PRO A 177 9.05 -33.57 -12.35
CA PRO A 177 7.67 -33.13 -12.17
C PRO A 177 6.68 -34.19 -11.68
N ASP A 178 7.07 -35.45 -11.50
CA ASP A 178 6.13 -36.52 -11.13
C ASP A 178 6.69 -37.39 -9.98
N GLY A 179 6.15 -37.24 -8.78
CA GLY A 179 6.59 -38.01 -7.61
C GLY A 179 5.61 -37.93 -6.44
N LEU A 180 4.50 -38.66 -6.55
CA LEU A 180 3.61 -38.97 -5.42
C LEU A 180 4.41 -39.76 -4.35
N PRO A 181 4.20 -39.51 -3.04
CA PRO A 181 4.77 -40.36 -2.01
C PRO A 181 3.97 -41.67 -1.93
N GLY A 182 4.66 -42.80 -2.14
CA GLY A 182 4.15 -44.13 -1.82
C GLY A 182 4.37 -44.43 -0.33
N ASP A 183 3.37 -45.07 0.27
CA ASP A 183 3.36 -45.63 1.62
C ASP A 183 4.44 -46.70 1.81
N GLU A 184 5.26 -46.58 2.86
CA GLU A 184 5.72 -47.65 3.76
C GLU A 184 6.11 -47.06 5.13
#